data_AF-A0AB39K2A5-F1
#
_entry.id   AF-A0AB39K2A5-F1
#
_cell.length_a   1.000
_cell.length_b   1.000
_cell.length_c   1.000
_cell.angle_alpha   90.00
_cell.angle_beta   90.00
_cell.angle_gamma   90.00
#
_symmetry.space_group_name_H-M   'P 1'
#
loop_
_entity.id
_entity.type
_entity.pdbx_description
1 polymer ?
#
loop_
_entity_poly.entity_id
_entity_poly.type
_entity_poly.pdbx_seq_one_letter_code
_entity_poly.pdbx_strand_id
1 'polypeptide(L)'
;MSYQLVELENAAANILCPICKLAVVDWTQEQYVQPCEHTLFIAMDLGFEFVADRFEESMTQNVDELHENPDMNIFEAITTTAYKNLTILKADLGVDGLFRYIGISDC
;
A
#
# COMPACT_ATOMS: atom_id res chain seq x y z
N MET A 1 -12.31 -3.37 13.59
CA MET A 1 -11.15 -3.13 12.71
C MET A 1 -11.27 -4.14 11.58
N SER A 2 -11.71 -3.70 10.41
CA SER A 2 -11.99 -4.58 9.28
C SER A 2 -11.43 -3.92 8.03
N TYR A 3 -10.13 -4.09 7.79
CA TYR A 3 -9.62 -3.92 6.43
C TYR A 3 -10.10 -5.10 5.59
N GLN A 4 -10.24 -4.88 4.28
CA GLN A 4 -10.44 -5.94 3.32
C GLN A 4 -9.10 -6.20 2.62
N LEU A 5 -8.59 -7.42 2.69
CA LEU A 5 -7.41 -7.83 1.92
C LEU A 5 -7.86 -8.45 0.59
N VAL A 6 -7.25 -8.02 -0.50
CA VAL A 6 -7.45 -8.57 -1.84
C VAL A 6 -6.10 -8.96 -2.41
N GLU A 7 -5.89 -10.25 -2.67
CA GLU A 7 -4.68 -10.74 -3.32
C GLU A 7 -4.79 -10.56 -4.84
N LEU A 8 -3.74 -10.00 -5.44
CA LEU A 8 -3.61 -9.81 -6.87
C LEU A 8 -2.72 -10.92 -7.44
N GLU A 9 -3.26 -11.69 -8.38
CA GLU A 9 -2.58 -12.87 -8.95
C GLU A 9 -1.43 -12.52 -9.89
N ASN A 10 -1.36 -11.28 -10.40
CA ASN A 10 -0.39 -10.90 -11.42
C ASN A 10 0.49 -9.72 -10.98
N ALA A 11 1.69 -10.06 -10.52
CA ALA A 11 2.76 -9.14 -10.13
C ALA A 11 3.14 -8.14 -11.23
N ALA A 12 3.09 -8.56 -12.50
CA ALA A 12 3.54 -7.77 -13.65
C ALA A 12 2.42 -6.98 -14.32
N ALA A 13 1.20 -7.02 -13.78
CA ALA A 13 0.07 -6.26 -14.31
C ALA A 13 -0.04 -4.89 -13.63
N ASN A 14 -0.54 -3.91 -14.37
CA ASN A 14 -0.90 -2.61 -13.82
C ASN A 14 -1.90 -2.80 -12.68
N ILE A 15 -1.63 -2.14 -11.56
CA ILE A 15 -2.53 -2.16 -10.41
C ILE A 15 -3.44 -0.95 -10.57
N LEU A 16 -4.74 -1.20 -10.69
CA LEU A 16 -5.74 -0.16 -10.85
C LEU A 16 -6.43 0.12 -9.53
N CYS A 17 -6.71 1.39 -9.26
CA CYS A 17 -7.60 1.77 -8.17
C CYS A 17 -9.00 1.18 -8.43
N PRO A 18 -9.59 0.43 -7.48
CA PRO A 18 -10.92 -0.16 -7.66
C PRO A 18 -12.03 0.89 -7.77
N ILE A 19 -11.80 2.12 -7.31
CA ILE A 19 -12.78 3.22 -7.29
C ILE A 19 -12.72 4.02 -8.60
N CYS A 20 -11.59 4.68 -8.89
CA CYS A 20 -11.47 5.56 -10.06
C CYS A 20 -10.89 4.88 -11.32
N LYS A 21 -10.44 3.63 -11.23
CA LYS A 21 -9.84 2.84 -12.32
C LYS A 21 -8.52 3.39 -12.89
N LEU A 22 -7.96 4.44 -12.30
CA LEU A 22 -6.62 4.93 -12.63
C LEU A 22 -5.57 3.91 -12.21
N ALA A 23 -4.48 3.81 -12.98
CA ALA A 23 -3.34 2.96 -12.64
C ALA A 23 -2.57 3.59 -11.49
N VAL A 24 -2.61 2.96 -10.32
CA VAL A 24 -1.82 3.36 -9.14
C VAL A 24 -0.39 2.84 -9.21
N VAL A 25 -0.19 1.73 -9.94
CA VAL A 25 1.11 1.23 -10.37
C VAL A 25 1.02 0.94 -11.86
N ASP A 26 1.85 1.60 -12.67
CA ASP A 26 1.90 1.42 -14.12
C ASP A 26 3.25 0.83 -14.56
N TRP A 27 3.23 -0.44 -14.95
CA TRP A 27 4.41 -1.17 -15.44
C TRP A 27 4.81 -0.78 -16.87
N THR A 28 3.93 -0.08 -17.60
CA THR A 28 4.22 0.38 -18.96
C THR A 28 5.06 1.66 -18.98
N GLN A 29 5.11 2.37 -17.85
CA GLN A 29 5.83 3.64 -17.65
C GLN A 29 6.88 3.46 -16.54
N GLU A 30 7.87 2.59 -16.75
CA GLU A 30 9.03 2.40 -15.84
C GLU A 30 8.68 2.17 -14.35
N GLN A 31 7.51 1.61 -14.03
CA GLN A 31 7.07 1.33 -12.64
C GLN A 31 6.84 2.57 -11.78
N TYR A 32 6.54 3.73 -12.37
CA TYR A 32 6.18 4.90 -11.57
C TYR A 32 4.88 4.64 -10.78
N VAL A 33 4.96 4.78 -9.46
CA VAL A 33 3.79 4.86 -8.61
C VAL A 33 3.03 6.14 -8.94
N GLN A 34 1.72 6.03 -9.19
CA GLN A 34 0.85 7.15 -9.53
C GLN A 34 -0.36 7.16 -8.57
N PRO A 35 -0.14 7.53 -7.30
CA PRO A 35 -1.21 7.56 -6.33
C PRO A 35 -2.33 8.50 -6.81
N CYS A 36 -3.57 8.05 -6.62
CA CYS A 36 -4.76 8.85 -6.88
C CYS A 36 -5.34 9.35 -5.56
N GLU A 37 -6.40 10.17 -5.60
CA GLU A 37 -7.07 10.68 -4.38
C GLU A 37 -7.59 9.58 -3.45
N HIS A 38 -7.77 8.35 -3.94
CA HIS A 38 -8.23 7.20 -3.14
C HIS A 38 -7.07 6.41 -2.52
N THR A 39 -5.84 6.66 -2.96
CA THR A 39 -4.65 5.95 -2.50
C THR A 39 -4.25 6.50 -1.13
N LEU A 40 -4.18 5.61 -0.14
CA LEU A 40 -3.74 5.92 1.22
C LEU A 40 -2.26 5.66 1.40
N PHE A 41 -1.76 4.57 0.81
CA PHE A 41 -0.36 4.22 0.84
C PHE A 41 -0.03 3.27 -0.30
N ILE A 42 1.24 3.25 -0.69
CA ILE A 42 1.87 2.23 -1.52
C ILE A 42 3.15 1.85 -0.77
N ALA A 43 3.24 0.60 -0.36
CA ALA A 43 4.35 0.12 0.45
C ALA A 43 4.80 -1.26 -0.01
N MET A 44 6.04 -1.59 0.30
CA MET A 44 6.62 -2.92 0.18
C MET A 44 6.96 -3.43 1.58
N ASP A 45 7.32 -4.71 1.73
CA ASP A 45 7.78 -5.22 3.03
C ASP A 45 8.99 -4.43 3.59
N LEU A 46 9.77 -3.78 2.72
CA LEU A 46 10.97 -3.02 3.08
C LEU A 46 10.70 -1.54 3.45
N GLY A 47 9.51 -1.00 3.20
CA GLY A 47 9.22 0.41 3.44
C GLY A 47 8.08 0.99 2.60
N PHE A 48 7.79 2.28 2.80
CA PHE A 48 6.76 3.00 2.05
C PHE A 48 7.34 3.66 0.80
N GLU A 49 6.70 3.44 -0.36
CA GLU A 49 6.95 4.22 -1.58
C GLU A 49 6.10 5.51 -1.60
N PHE A 50 4.92 5.45 -0.98
CA PHE A 50 4.00 6.56 -0.83
C PHE A 50 3.14 6.36 0.43
N VAL A 51 2.85 7.44 1.14
CA VAL A 51 1.83 7.50 2.18
C VAL A 51 1.12 8.84 2.06
N ALA A 52 -0.20 8.84 2.20
CA ALA A 52 -0.99 10.06 2.26
C ALA A 52 -1.04 10.57 3.70
N ASP A 53 -0.89 11.88 3.90
CA ASP A 53 -0.89 12.53 5.22
C ASP A 53 -2.06 12.07 6.10
N ARG A 54 -3.28 12.00 5.52
CA ARG A 54 -4.50 11.57 6.21
C ARG A 54 -4.43 10.14 6.76
N PHE A 55 -3.64 9.26 6.15
CA PHE A 55 -3.42 7.91 6.65
C PHE A 55 -2.30 7.90 7.68
N GLU A 56 -1.20 8.61 7.42
CA GLU A 56 -0.07 8.74 8.35
C GLU A 56 -0.52 9.30 9.72
N GLU A 57 -1.38 10.31 9.74
CA GLU A 57 -1.99 10.85 10.97
C GLU A 57 -2.77 9.81 11.80
N SER A 58 -3.24 8.74 11.15
CA SER A 58 -3.97 7.64 11.80
C SER A 58 -3.05 6.50 12.26
N MET A 59 -1.79 6.48 11.79
CA MET A 59 -0.83 5.44 12.15
C MET A 59 -0.35 5.62 13.60
N THR A 60 -0.13 4.50 14.28
CA THR A 60 0.38 4.48 15.66
C THR A 60 1.86 4.86 15.74
N GLN A 61 2.61 4.58 14.68
CA GLN A 61 4.04 4.85 14.56
C GLN A 61 4.27 5.65 13.28
N ASN A 62 5.16 6.65 13.34
CA ASN A 62 5.47 7.47 12.18
C ASN A 62 6.28 6.66 11.13
N VAL A 63 6.14 7.03 9.85
CA VAL A 63 6.85 6.36 8.75
C VAL A 63 8.37 6.50 8.86
N ASP A 64 8.88 7.64 9.31
CA ASP A 64 10.32 7.85 9.54
C ASP A 64 10.85 6.89 10.62
N GLU A 65 10.10 6.73 11.71
CA GLU A 65 10.46 5.79 12.79
C GLU A 65 10.40 4.33 12.33
N LEU A 66 9.49 4.00 11.39
CA LEU A 66 9.43 2.66 10.80
C LEU A 66 10.67 2.38 9.95
N HIS A 67 11.16 3.35 9.17
CA HIS A 67 12.35 3.19 8.34
C HIS A 67 13.64 3.01 9.14
N GLU A 68 13.71 3.54 10.36
CA GLU A 68 14.86 3.37 11.25
C GLU A 68 14.89 2.03 11.99
N ASN A 69 13.77 1.28 11.99
CA ASN A 69 13.66 0.01 12.70
C ASN A 69 14.06 -1.18 11.80
N PRO A 70 15.17 -1.88 12.09
CA PRO A 70 15.58 -3.05 11.30
C PRO A 70 14.63 -4.25 11.41
N ASP A 71 13.80 -4.30 12.45
CA ASP A 71 12.78 -5.34 12.67
C ASP A 71 11.37 -4.85 12.26
N MET A 72 11.30 -3.81 11.41
CA MET A 72 10.02 -3.26 10.93
C MET A 72 9.17 -4.30 10.21
N ASN A 73 7.85 -4.28 10.49
CA ASN A 73 6.87 -5.06 9.76
C ASN A 73 5.82 -4.12 9.16
N ILE A 74 6.01 -3.75 7.89
CA ILE A 74 5.12 -2.85 7.19
C ILE A 74 3.69 -3.38 7.14
N PHE A 75 3.53 -4.68 6.89
CA PHE A 75 2.21 -5.29 6.83
C PHE A 75 1.48 -5.19 8.18
N GLU A 76 2.18 -5.38 9.29
CA GLU A 76 1.62 -5.17 10.62
C GLU A 76 1.25 -3.70 10.87
N ALA A 77 2.12 -2.75 10.52
CA ALA A 77 1.85 -1.33 10.69
C ALA A 77 0.58 -0.88 9.94
N ILE A 78 0.42 -1.29 8.67
CA ILE A 78 -0.75 -0.90 7.87
C ILE A 78 -2.04 -1.62 8.29
N THR A 79 -1.95 -2.85 8.82
CA THR A 79 -3.15 -3.62 9.21
C THR A 79 -3.62 -3.34 10.64
N THR A 80 -2.73 -2.87 11.51
CA THR A 80 -3.07 -2.41 12.87
C THR A 80 -3.61 -0.97 12.88
N THR A 81 -3.31 -0.19 11.84
CA THR A 81 -3.84 1.17 11.66
C THR A 81 -5.34 1.13 11.40
N ALA A 82 -6.12 1.74 12.30
CA ALA A 82 -7.57 1.76 12.19
C ALA A 82 -8.03 2.84 11.21
N TYR A 83 -8.34 2.44 9.97
CA TYR A 83 -8.87 3.35 8.94
C TYR A 83 -10.20 2.88 8.38
N LYS A 84 -11.12 3.81 8.12
CA LYS A 84 -12.46 3.49 7.63
C LYS A 84 -12.42 3.03 6.17
N ASN A 85 -13.17 1.98 5.85
CA ASN A 85 -13.31 1.43 4.49
C ASN A 85 -11.98 1.08 3.81
N LEU A 86 -10.97 0.69 4.59
CA LEU A 86 -9.65 0.33 4.08
C LEU A 86 -9.70 -0.97 3.30
N THR A 87 -9.36 -0.91 2.01
CA THR A 87 -9.06 -2.06 1.17
C THR A 87 -7.55 -2.11 0.92
N ILE A 88 -6.92 -3.22 1.21
CA ILE A 88 -5.50 -3.46 0.95
C ILE A 88 -5.40 -4.41 -0.24
N LEU A 89 -4.80 -3.95 -1.34
CA LEU A 89 -4.42 -4.80 -2.45
C LEU A 89 -3.01 -5.33 -2.18
N LYS A 90 -2.85 -6.65 -2.18
CA LYS A 90 -1.57 -7.32 -1.98
C LYS A 90 -1.13 -7.94 -3.29
N ALA A 91 -0.01 -7.49 -3.84
CA ALA A 91 0.60 -8.05 -5.04
C ALA A 91 1.95 -8.69 -4.71
N ASP A 92 2.23 -9.84 -5.27
CA ASP A 92 3.56 -10.44 -5.25
C ASP A 92 4.53 -9.59 -6.09
N LEU A 93 5.80 -9.46 -5.69
CA LEU A 93 6.82 -8.72 -6.47
C LEU A 93 7.61 -9.62 -7.44
N GLY A 94 7.34 -10.93 -7.45
CA GLY A 94 8.06 -11.94 -8.23
C GLY A 94 9.45 -12.27 -7.66
N VAL A 95 9.79 -11.74 -6.49
CA VAL A 95 11.11 -11.86 -5.86
C VAL A 95 10.96 -12.21 -4.39
N ASP A 96 11.56 -13.33 -3.99
CA ASP A 96 11.91 -13.69 -2.61
C ASP A 96 10.80 -13.51 -1.55
N GLY A 97 9.56 -13.85 -1.87
CA GLY A 97 8.44 -13.77 -0.93
C GLY A 97 8.12 -12.33 -0.47
N LEU A 98 8.56 -11.33 -1.23
CA LEU A 98 8.25 -9.93 -1.01
C LEU A 98 6.96 -9.54 -1.72
N PHE A 99 6.22 -8.67 -1.07
CA PHE A 99 4.93 -8.19 -1.50
C PHE A 99 4.90 -6.67 -1.55
N ARG A 100 4.02 -6.17 -2.41
CA ARG A 100 3.57 -4.78 -2.46
C ARG A 100 2.16 -4.70 -1.90
N TYR A 101 1.93 -3.70 -1.07
CA TYR A 101 0.66 -3.40 -0.44
C TYR A 101 0.17 -2.02 -0.89
N ILE A 102 -1.07 -1.95 -1.35
CA ILE A 102 -1.70 -0.70 -1.77
C ILE A 102 -2.96 -0.49 -0.95
N GLY A 103 -2.98 0.57 -0.15
CA GLY A 103 -4.14 0.98 0.62
C GLY A 103 -5.06 1.86 -0.20
N ILE A 104 -6.33 1.48 -0.31
CA ILE A 104 -7.38 2.23 -1.00
C ILE A 104 -8.55 2.48 -0.03
N SER A 105 -9.09 3.69 -0.05
CA SER A 105 -10.34 4.02 0.65
C SER A 105 -11.18 5.02 -0.16
N ASP A 106 -12.49 4.99 0.06
CA ASP A 106 -13.49 5.88 -0.53
C ASP A 106 -13.71 7.19 0.24
N CYS A 107 -13.02 7.34 1.38
CA CYS A 107 -13.08 8.49 2.28
C CYS A 107 -12.67 9.81 1.63
#